data_AF-A0A1V3PE89-F1
#
_entry.id   AF-A0A1V3PE89-F1
#
_cell.length_a   1.000
_cell.length_b   1.000
_cell.length_c   1.000
_cell.angle_alpha   90.00
_cell.angle_beta   90.00
_cell.angle_gamma   90.00
#
_symmetry.space_group_name_H-M   'P 1'
#
loop_
_entity.id
_entity.type
_entity.pdbx_description
1 polymer ?
#
loop_
_entity_poly.entity_id
_entity_poly.type
_entity_poly.pdbx_seq_one_letter_code
_entity_poly.pdbx_strand_id
1 'polypeptide(L)'
;MKKYLLHLACGLAGFGAFLVSPAYAVIAGGMTANHYYYPNSTTANADGLYGYNGFDASIRITYEPGSNGNTYYASQFFWTVNVNQGGYTGIQQNSKKTKTVLFSIFGQTYDSTVDKPGPASGAVCQGFGGEGTGTQCLFTTTGTEAPAWKEGARYTFHVKYAGKTTIPAGEADAGENYLWKASITDTSTGTTTVIGTIHSPASNGILQGVVPQFVENFTQGSQQYSSCSQVPPTTAVFYAPIMYDPAKNAAQTNNASTQVYGNCASIASSMMNSDKTAITTINQSFGVSFIAKNRVQHYCADTLGGNHMGLNICAGSDRSTSAVANQLLANDVNNRLNLIDRSVCLQANGRSAVLAAYCAADSSQEWLYMPGSEAWFNVGSGQCLNAAGDAGQNSTVNLADCNSSNYQQWVSKQP
;
A
#
# COMPACT_ATOMS: atom_id res chain seq x y z
N MET A 1 -28.50 4.49 -8.24
CA MET A 1 -27.13 4.59 -7.66
C MET A 1 -27.25 4.63 -6.14
N LYS A 2 -27.17 3.47 -5.48
CA LYS A 2 -27.26 3.38 -4.01
C LYS A 2 -25.88 3.71 -3.44
N LYS A 3 -25.81 4.71 -2.55
CA LYS A 3 -24.63 5.04 -1.76
C LYS A 3 -24.39 3.90 -0.77
N TYR A 4 -23.26 3.20 -0.89
CA TYR A 4 -22.83 2.23 0.11
C TYR A 4 -22.25 3.00 1.30
N LEU A 5 -23.01 3.07 2.39
CA LEU A 5 -22.53 3.59 3.67
C LEU A 5 -21.70 2.51 4.37
N LEU A 6 -20.40 2.75 4.49
CA LEU A 6 -19.53 2.06 5.45
C LEU A 6 -20.14 2.26 6.84
N HIS A 7 -20.69 1.21 7.45
CA HIS A 7 -21.19 1.28 8.82
C HIS A 7 -19.99 1.17 9.77
N LEU A 8 -19.53 2.34 10.25
CA LEU A 8 -18.68 2.42 11.43
C LEU A 8 -19.59 2.24 12.65
N ALA A 9 -19.53 1.08 13.30
CA ALA A 9 -20.27 0.84 14.54
C ALA A 9 -19.51 1.47 15.73
N CYS A 10 -19.88 2.70 16.09
CA CYS A 10 -19.48 3.28 17.37
C CYS A 10 -20.29 2.63 18.52
N GLY A 11 -19.65 1.77 19.30
CA GLY A 11 -20.20 1.26 20.56
C GLY A 11 -20.02 2.28 21.69
N LEU A 12 -21.13 2.85 22.18
CA LEU A 12 -21.19 3.68 23.39
C LEU A 12 -21.51 2.79 24.60
N ALA A 13 -20.62 2.78 25.60
CA ALA A 13 -20.89 2.23 26.93
C ALA A 13 -21.32 3.35 27.91
N GLY A 14 -22.24 3.01 28.80
CA GLY A 14 -22.98 3.90 29.69
C GLY A 14 -22.23 4.42 30.92
N PHE A 15 -22.92 5.36 31.57
CA PHE A 15 -22.55 6.28 32.64
C PHE A 15 -21.81 5.72 33.88
N GLY A 16 -20.79 6.46 34.35
CA GLY A 16 -20.27 6.40 35.72
C GLY A 16 -18.94 7.16 35.93
N ALA A 17 -19.01 8.29 36.65
CA ALA A 17 -17.92 9.12 37.20
C ALA A 17 -17.03 9.93 36.21
N PHE A 18 -17.15 11.26 36.30
CA PHE A 18 -16.32 12.26 35.63
C PHE A 18 -14.87 12.21 36.14
N LEU A 19 -14.04 11.43 35.46
CA LEU A 19 -12.63 11.79 35.24
C LEU A 19 -12.56 12.36 33.83
N VAL A 20 -12.16 13.62 33.70
CA VAL A 20 -11.94 14.27 32.40
C VAL A 20 -10.78 13.54 31.74
N SER A 21 -11.10 12.49 30.99
CA SER A 21 -10.14 11.85 30.09
C SER A 21 -9.80 12.87 29.01
N PRO A 22 -8.52 13.04 28.63
CA PRO A 22 -8.19 13.94 27.53
C PRO A 22 -8.98 13.50 26.30
N ALA A 23 -9.72 14.41 25.68
CA ALA A 23 -10.43 14.14 24.45
C ALA A 23 -9.39 13.85 23.36
N TYR A 24 -9.18 12.57 23.05
CA TYR A 24 -8.30 12.17 21.94
C TYR A 24 -9.00 12.50 20.62
N ALA A 25 -8.34 13.29 19.77
CA ALA A 25 -8.93 13.76 18.51
C ALA A 25 -8.86 12.72 17.38
N VAL A 26 -7.98 11.71 17.49
CA VAL A 26 -7.81 10.67 16.48
C VAL A 26 -8.34 9.35 16.99
N ILE A 27 -9.61 9.06 16.66
CA ILE A 27 -10.18 7.71 16.78
C ILE A 27 -9.61 6.87 15.63
N ALA A 28 -9.30 5.60 15.91
CA ALA A 28 -8.95 4.62 14.89
C ALA A 28 -9.95 4.66 13.74
N GLY A 29 -9.45 4.51 12.51
CA GLY A 29 -10.29 4.44 11.34
C GLY A 29 -9.57 4.73 10.05
N GLY A 30 -10.24 4.38 8.96
CA GLY A 30 -9.73 4.56 7.62
C GLY A 30 -9.46 6.02 7.26
N MET A 31 -8.45 6.22 6.43
CA MET A 31 -7.98 7.51 5.96
C MET A 31 -8.21 7.65 4.45
N THR A 32 -7.94 6.59 3.69
CA THR A 32 -8.19 6.55 2.24
C THR A 32 -8.69 5.19 1.80
N ALA A 33 -9.47 5.16 0.73
CA ALA A 33 -9.91 3.96 0.06
C ALA A 33 -9.82 4.13 -1.47
N ASN A 34 -9.43 3.05 -2.14
CA ASN A 34 -9.30 2.92 -3.59
C ASN A 34 -10.24 1.77 -3.98
N HIS A 35 -11.33 2.09 -4.67
CA HIS A 35 -12.35 1.11 -5.04
C HIS A 35 -12.08 0.62 -6.45
N TYR A 36 -12.01 -0.70 -6.64
CA TYR A 36 -11.86 -1.36 -7.94
C TYR A 36 -13.09 -2.22 -8.21
N TYR A 37 -13.72 -1.99 -9.36
CA TYR A 37 -14.90 -2.72 -9.81
C TYR A 37 -14.54 -3.59 -11.00
N TYR A 38 -15.22 -4.73 -11.10
CA TYR A 38 -14.98 -5.74 -12.12
C TYR A 38 -16.28 -6.06 -12.85
N PRO A 39 -16.21 -6.49 -14.11
CA PRO A 39 -17.38 -7.00 -14.82
C PRO A 39 -18.00 -8.17 -14.05
N ASN A 40 -19.27 -8.46 -14.29
CA ASN A 40 -19.88 -9.66 -13.74
C ASN A 40 -19.21 -10.89 -14.37
N SER A 41 -18.81 -11.86 -13.54
CA SER A 41 -18.35 -13.16 -14.03
C SER A 41 -19.51 -13.87 -14.73
N THR A 42 -19.26 -14.40 -15.92
CA THR A 42 -20.20 -15.23 -16.68
C THR A 42 -19.99 -16.72 -16.44
N THR A 43 -18.98 -17.06 -15.64
CA THR A 43 -18.61 -18.43 -15.29
C THR A 43 -19.11 -18.75 -13.88
N ALA A 44 -19.98 -19.75 -13.76
CA ALA A 44 -20.42 -20.27 -12.47
C ALA A 44 -19.37 -21.21 -11.86
N ASN A 45 -19.29 -21.27 -10.53
CA ASN A 45 -18.52 -22.30 -9.83
C ASN A 45 -19.28 -23.65 -9.85
N ALA A 46 -18.71 -24.68 -9.21
CA ALA A 46 -19.32 -26.01 -9.13
C ALA A 46 -20.70 -26.04 -8.44
N ASP A 47 -21.03 -24.99 -7.68
CA ASP A 47 -22.30 -24.84 -6.95
C ASP A 47 -23.29 -23.92 -7.67
N GLY A 48 -23.00 -23.53 -8.92
CA GLY A 48 -23.86 -22.66 -9.72
C GLY A 48 -23.80 -21.18 -9.33
N LEU A 49 -22.84 -20.76 -8.50
CA LEU A 49 -22.67 -19.37 -8.09
C LEU A 49 -21.82 -18.57 -9.08
N TYR A 50 -22.29 -17.38 -9.45
CA TYR A 50 -21.57 -16.43 -10.30
C TYR A 50 -20.80 -15.42 -9.45
N GLY A 51 -19.54 -15.18 -9.80
CA GLY A 51 -18.61 -14.34 -9.03
C GLY A 51 -17.17 -14.76 -9.28
N TYR A 52 -16.30 -14.52 -8.31
CA TYR A 52 -14.86 -14.76 -8.42
C TYR A 52 -14.36 -15.75 -7.36
N ASN A 53 -13.41 -16.61 -7.76
CA ASN A 53 -12.77 -17.60 -6.90
C ASN A 53 -11.40 -17.14 -6.38
N GLY A 54 -10.98 -15.92 -6.72
CA GLY A 54 -9.81 -15.31 -6.10
C GLY A 54 -9.48 -13.95 -6.66
N PHE A 55 -8.50 -13.31 -6.04
CA PHE A 55 -7.87 -12.10 -6.55
C PHE A 55 -6.38 -12.05 -6.19
N ASP A 56 -5.64 -11.30 -6.98
CA ASP A 56 -4.26 -10.90 -6.72
C ASP A 56 -4.23 -9.37 -6.56
N ALA A 57 -3.86 -8.88 -5.38
CA ALA A 57 -3.77 -7.45 -5.08
C ALA A 57 -2.34 -7.06 -4.74
N SER A 58 -1.75 -6.14 -5.50
CA SER A 58 -0.36 -5.73 -5.28
C SER A 58 -0.26 -4.39 -4.58
N ILE A 59 0.72 -4.25 -3.69
CA ILE A 59 1.02 -3.00 -2.99
C ILE A 59 2.54 -2.78 -2.87
N ARG A 60 2.95 -1.52 -2.72
CA ARG A 60 4.31 -1.12 -2.33
C ARG A 60 4.22 0.03 -1.34
N ILE A 61 4.87 -0.09 -0.19
CA ILE A 61 4.99 1.00 0.78
C ILE A 61 6.32 1.68 0.51
N THR A 62 6.31 2.92 0.01
CA THR A 62 7.54 3.65 -0.32
C THR A 62 8.03 4.48 0.86
N TYR A 63 7.12 4.94 1.71
CA TYR A 63 7.49 5.61 2.95
C TYR A 63 6.65 5.01 4.07
N GLU A 64 7.29 4.27 4.96
CA GLU A 64 6.67 3.69 6.13
C GLU A 64 6.60 4.67 7.33
N PRO A 65 5.57 4.58 8.19
CA PRO A 65 5.29 5.55 9.26
C PRO A 65 6.21 5.44 10.50
N GLY A 66 7.23 4.60 10.47
CA GLY A 66 8.22 4.49 11.54
C GLY A 66 7.69 3.85 12.85
N SER A 67 8.23 4.28 14.00
CA SER A 67 8.04 3.57 15.28
C SER A 67 6.64 3.65 15.85
N ASN A 68 5.92 4.72 15.53
CA ASN A 68 4.63 5.02 16.12
C ASN A 68 3.54 5.00 15.05
N GLY A 69 3.68 4.22 13.98
CA GLY A 69 2.85 4.37 12.79
C GLY A 69 1.46 3.77 12.84
N ASN A 70 1.29 2.63 13.54
CA ASN A 70 0.02 1.89 13.67
C ASN A 70 -0.86 1.95 12.41
N THR A 71 -0.25 1.71 11.25
CA THR A 71 -0.91 1.87 9.95
C THR A 71 -1.16 0.52 9.33
N TYR A 72 -2.37 0.33 8.80
CA TYR A 72 -2.76 -0.85 8.06
C TYR A 72 -2.99 -0.51 6.59
N TYR A 73 -2.39 -1.29 5.69
CA TYR A 73 -2.59 -1.21 4.24
C TYR A 73 -3.21 -2.53 3.80
N ALA A 74 -4.43 -2.47 3.27
CA ALA A 74 -5.23 -3.66 3.10
C ALA A 74 -5.96 -3.69 1.75
N SER A 75 -6.30 -4.90 1.32
CA SER A 75 -7.27 -5.18 0.27
C SER A 75 -8.45 -5.91 0.90
N GLN A 76 -9.64 -5.33 0.79
CA GLN A 76 -10.90 -5.85 1.29
C GLN A 76 -11.64 -6.59 0.19
N PHE A 77 -12.44 -7.58 0.56
CA PHE A 77 -13.33 -8.32 -0.35
C PHE A 77 -14.68 -8.57 0.33
N PHE A 78 -15.70 -8.87 -0.48
CA PHE A 78 -17.06 -9.13 -0.01
C PHE A 78 -17.66 -10.34 -0.72
N TRP A 79 -18.70 -10.91 -0.12
CA TRP A 79 -19.34 -12.14 -0.61
C TRP A 79 -20.55 -11.89 -1.51
N THR A 80 -20.82 -12.74 -2.49
CA THR A 80 -21.90 -12.55 -3.48
C THR A 80 -23.31 -12.64 -2.90
N VAL A 81 -23.49 -13.36 -1.78
CA VAL A 81 -24.81 -13.52 -1.14
C VAL A 81 -24.91 -12.62 0.09
N ASN A 82 -23.98 -12.76 1.05
CA ASN A 82 -23.93 -11.91 2.24
C ASN A 82 -23.09 -10.67 1.96
N VAL A 83 -23.65 -9.76 1.16
CA VAL A 83 -22.91 -8.67 0.51
C VAL A 83 -22.29 -7.62 1.43
N ASN A 84 -22.71 -7.59 2.70
CA ASN A 84 -22.15 -6.70 3.74
C ASN A 84 -21.10 -7.39 4.62
N GLN A 85 -20.85 -8.69 4.38
CA GLN A 85 -19.80 -9.45 5.03
C GLN A 85 -18.67 -9.70 4.03
N GLY A 86 -17.50 -9.98 4.59
CA GLY A 86 -16.29 -10.10 3.81
C GLY A 86 -15.08 -10.29 4.68
N GLY A 87 -13.95 -9.81 4.19
CA GLY A 87 -12.68 -9.92 4.89
C GLY A 87 -11.64 -9.00 4.28
N TYR A 88 -10.44 -9.08 4.79
CA TYR A 88 -9.30 -8.32 4.28
C TYR A 88 -8.02 -9.13 4.31
N THR A 89 -7.07 -8.75 3.48
CA THR A 89 -5.67 -9.16 3.60
C THR A 89 -4.76 -7.97 3.39
N GLY A 90 -3.63 -7.92 4.08
CA GLY A 90 -2.78 -6.75 4.03
C GLY A 90 -1.55 -6.85 4.93
N ILE A 91 -0.87 -5.71 5.07
CA ILE A 91 0.30 -5.54 5.95
C ILE A 91 0.07 -4.41 6.95
N GLN A 92 0.54 -4.61 8.17
CA GLN A 92 0.53 -3.60 9.23
C GLN A 92 1.94 -3.20 9.64
N GLN A 93 2.07 -1.92 10.00
CA GLN A 93 3.16 -1.40 10.82
C GLN A 93 2.64 -1.12 12.22
N ASN A 94 2.79 -2.06 13.15
CA ASN A 94 2.43 -1.85 14.56
C ASN A 94 3.52 -1.00 15.26
N SER A 95 4.78 -1.22 14.89
CA SER A 95 5.91 -0.37 15.27
C SER A 95 7.05 -0.53 14.25
N LYS A 96 8.15 0.21 14.40
CA LYS A 96 9.36 0.04 13.56
C LYS A 96 9.92 -1.39 13.65
N LYS A 97 9.70 -2.07 14.78
CA LYS A 97 10.20 -3.43 15.03
C LYS A 97 9.12 -4.50 14.92
N THR A 98 7.86 -4.12 14.69
CA THR A 98 6.73 -5.03 14.68
C THR A 98 5.94 -4.83 13.41
N LYS A 99 6.10 -5.79 12.50
CA LYS A 99 5.49 -5.79 11.19
C LYS A 99 4.71 -7.08 11.02
N THR A 100 3.47 -6.95 10.57
CA THR A 100 2.51 -8.05 10.51
C THR A 100 1.98 -8.17 9.09
N VAL A 101 1.81 -9.40 8.63
CA VAL A 101 1.02 -9.73 7.45
C VAL A 101 -0.21 -10.50 7.92
N LEU A 102 -1.39 -10.16 7.43
CA LEU A 102 -2.62 -10.78 7.92
C LEU A 102 -3.67 -11.03 6.84
N PHE A 103 -4.59 -11.92 7.19
CA PHE A 103 -5.77 -12.31 6.43
C PHE A 103 -6.90 -12.58 7.41
N SER A 104 -8.04 -11.92 7.26
CA SER A 104 -9.17 -12.05 8.17
C SER A 104 -10.48 -12.17 7.43
N ILE A 105 -11.42 -12.93 7.99
CA ILE A 105 -12.80 -13.06 7.54
C ILE A 105 -13.74 -12.73 8.70
N PHE A 106 -14.68 -11.82 8.47
CA PHE A 106 -15.70 -11.44 9.45
C PHE A 106 -16.82 -12.47 9.56
N GLY A 107 -17.41 -12.50 10.75
CA GLY A 107 -18.61 -13.28 11.08
C GLY A 107 -18.35 -14.76 11.31
N GLN A 108 -17.10 -15.22 11.27
CA GLN A 108 -16.73 -16.62 11.48
C GLN A 108 -16.19 -16.86 12.88
N THR A 109 -16.50 -18.01 13.42
CA THR A 109 -15.95 -18.51 14.67
C THR A 109 -14.67 -19.27 14.36
N TYR A 110 -13.60 -18.98 15.09
CA TYR A 110 -12.34 -19.69 14.88
C TYR A 110 -12.48 -21.17 15.26
N ASP A 111 -12.11 -22.04 14.32
CA ASP A 111 -12.04 -23.49 14.52
C ASP A 111 -10.65 -24.01 14.16
N SER A 112 -9.86 -24.37 15.17
CA SER A 112 -8.50 -24.90 14.99
C SER A 112 -8.41 -26.20 14.19
N THR A 113 -9.51 -26.94 14.06
CA THR A 113 -9.55 -28.19 13.28
C THR A 113 -9.60 -27.90 11.78
N VAL A 114 -10.16 -26.76 11.38
CA VAL A 114 -10.38 -26.35 9.98
C VAL A 114 -9.45 -25.19 9.58
N ASP A 115 -9.35 -24.16 10.40
CA ASP A 115 -8.53 -22.98 10.15
C ASP A 115 -7.06 -23.28 10.41
N LYS A 116 -6.21 -23.04 9.41
CA LYS A 116 -4.80 -23.43 9.45
C LYS A 116 -3.88 -22.24 9.23
N PRO A 117 -2.95 -21.95 10.16
CA PRO A 117 -1.93 -20.94 9.92
C PRO A 117 -1.00 -21.38 8.79
N GLY A 118 -0.38 -20.40 8.14
CA GLY A 118 0.72 -20.67 7.21
C GLY A 118 1.97 -21.22 7.89
N PRO A 119 3.00 -21.58 7.11
CA PRO A 119 4.24 -22.18 7.63
C PRO A 119 5.25 -21.14 8.15
N ALA A 120 4.95 -19.84 8.06
CA ALA A 120 5.86 -18.80 8.52
C ALA A 120 6.07 -18.89 10.04
N SER A 121 7.28 -18.55 10.50
CA SER A 121 7.54 -18.45 11.94
C SER A 121 6.59 -17.43 12.58
N GLY A 122 6.03 -17.76 13.73
CA GLY A 122 5.06 -16.92 14.42
C GLY A 122 3.68 -16.83 13.74
N ALA A 123 3.41 -17.68 12.74
CA ALA A 123 2.09 -17.74 12.13
C ALA A 123 1.06 -18.34 13.09
N VAL A 124 -0.09 -17.68 13.23
CA VAL A 124 -1.21 -18.11 14.07
C VAL A 124 -2.52 -17.82 13.38
N CYS A 125 -3.53 -18.67 13.60
CA CYS A 125 -4.93 -18.34 13.34
C CYS A 125 -5.69 -18.29 14.67
N GLN A 126 -6.58 -17.32 14.81
CA GLN A 126 -7.32 -17.06 16.03
C GLN A 126 -8.59 -16.25 15.75
N GLY A 127 -9.51 -16.25 16.70
CA GLY A 127 -10.65 -15.32 16.68
C GLY A 127 -10.20 -13.87 16.91
N PHE A 128 -10.93 -12.91 16.35
CA PHE A 128 -10.78 -11.48 16.65
C PHE A 128 -12.10 -10.85 17.08
N GLY A 129 -12.00 -9.69 17.74
CA GLY A 129 -13.12 -8.92 18.30
C GLY A 129 -12.89 -7.40 18.17
N GLY A 130 -13.79 -6.59 18.74
CA GLY A 130 -13.67 -5.12 18.81
C GLY A 130 -14.53 -4.41 17.76
N GLU A 131 -14.03 -4.29 16.54
CA GLU A 131 -14.72 -3.63 15.40
C GLU A 131 -15.63 -4.59 14.61
N GLY A 132 -16.01 -5.70 15.24
CA GLY A 132 -16.65 -6.86 14.65
C GLY A 132 -16.08 -8.13 15.26
N THR A 133 -16.59 -9.28 14.85
CA THR A 133 -16.05 -10.59 15.21
C THR A 133 -15.69 -11.37 13.97
N GLY A 134 -14.74 -12.29 14.08
CA GLY A 134 -14.34 -13.14 12.97
C GLY A 134 -13.12 -13.99 13.28
N THR A 135 -12.55 -14.58 12.24
CA THR A 135 -11.31 -15.35 12.29
C THR A 135 -10.23 -14.61 11.51
N GLN A 136 -9.01 -14.61 12.04
CA GLN A 136 -7.84 -14.06 11.37
C GLN A 136 -6.66 -15.02 11.43
N CYS A 137 -5.87 -15.04 10.37
CA CYS A 137 -4.55 -15.65 10.32
C CYS A 137 -3.52 -14.57 10.05
N LEU A 138 -2.41 -14.59 10.78
CA LEU A 138 -1.35 -13.61 10.67
C LEU A 138 -0.01 -14.23 10.98
N PHE A 139 1.05 -13.60 10.50
CA PHE A 139 2.39 -13.80 11.03
C PHE A 139 3.03 -12.45 11.30
N THR A 140 3.67 -12.34 12.45
CA THR A 140 4.31 -11.12 12.93
C THR A 140 5.77 -11.41 13.23
N THR A 141 6.64 -10.54 12.75
CA THR A 141 8.07 -10.56 13.09
C THR A 141 8.32 -9.47 14.11
N THR A 142 9.10 -9.79 15.16
CA THR A 142 9.44 -8.84 16.22
C THR A 142 10.95 -8.73 16.43
N GLY A 143 11.42 -7.60 16.94
CA GLY A 143 12.79 -7.46 17.42
C GLY A 143 13.83 -7.38 16.29
N THR A 144 14.78 -8.32 16.29
CA THR A 144 15.92 -8.36 15.35
C THR A 144 15.73 -9.36 14.20
N GLU A 145 14.61 -10.06 14.17
CA GLU A 145 14.29 -10.96 13.05
C GLU A 145 14.10 -10.19 11.75
N ALA A 146 14.29 -10.87 10.62
CA ALA A 146 13.94 -10.28 9.32
C ALA A 146 12.45 -9.89 9.33
N PRO A 147 12.10 -8.64 8.96
CA PRO A 147 10.73 -8.18 9.10
C PRO A 147 9.80 -8.91 8.12
N ALA A 148 8.53 -9.09 8.51
CA ALA A 148 7.49 -9.75 7.75
C ALA A 148 7.27 -9.11 6.38
N TRP A 149 7.59 -7.82 6.26
CA TRP A 149 7.65 -7.06 5.03
C TRP A 149 8.64 -5.89 5.14
N LYS A 150 9.12 -5.37 4.02
CA LYS A 150 10.12 -4.28 3.94
C LYS A 150 9.58 -3.09 3.16
N GLU A 151 9.96 -1.88 3.56
CA GLU A 151 9.74 -0.68 2.75
C GLU A 151 10.39 -0.85 1.37
N GLY A 152 9.77 -0.28 0.34
CA GLY A 152 10.22 -0.30 -1.05
C GLY A 152 9.95 -1.61 -1.80
N ALA A 153 9.82 -2.74 -1.09
CA ALA A 153 9.44 -4.01 -1.71
C ALA A 153 7.98 -3.95 -2.21
N ARG A 154 7.74 -4.56 -3.37
CA ARG A 154 6.38 -4.78 -3.89
C ARG A 154 5.93 -6.18 -3.48
N TYR A 155 4.76 -6.23 -2.87
CA TYR A 155 4.11 -7.47 -2.45
C TYR A 155 2.84 -7.70 -3.25
N THR A 156 2.54 -8.96 -3.56
CA THR A 156 1.25 -9.38 -4.13
C THR A 156 0.56 -10.32 -3.16
N PHE A 157 -0.63 -9.94 -2.71
CA PHE A 157 -1.52 -10.78 -1.93
C PHE A 157 -2.38 -11.62 -2.85
N HIS A 158 -2.46 -12.90 -2.57
CA HIS A 158 -3.31 -13.85 -3.26
C HIS A 158 -4.38 -14.35 -2.29
N VAL A 159 -5.65 -14.13 -2.58
CA VAL A 159 -6.79 -14.75 -1.86
C VAL A 159 -7.49 -15.68 -2.83
N LYS A 160 -7.60 -16.96 -2.50
CA LYS A 160 -8.10 -17.99 -3.41
C LYS A 160 -9.00 -18.99 -2.70
N TYR A 161 -10.07 -19.38 -3.39
CA TYR A 161 -10.89 -20.53 -3.04
C TYR A 161 -10.01 -21.79 -3.04
N ALA A 162 -10.04 -22.55 -1.95
CA ALA A 162 -9.18 -23.69 -1.68
C ALA A 162 -9.97 -25.01 -1.55
N GLY A 163 -11.30 -24.97 -1.66
CA GLY A 163 -12.16 -26.15 -1.59
C GLY A 163 -13.30 -25.99 -0.61
N LYS A 164 -13.85 -27.12 -0.16
CA LYS A 164 -14.95 -27.17 0.80
C LYS A 164 -14.56 -27.98 2.03
N THR A 165 -15.29 -27.72 3.11
CA THR A 165 -15.30 -28.54 4.32
C THR A 165 -16.72 -28.58 4.87
N THR A 166 -16.97 -29.48 5.82
CA THR A 166 -18.24 -29.54 6.54
C THR A 166 -17.96 -29.49 8.03
N ILE A 167 -18.52 -28.49 8.70
CA ILE A 167 -18.46 -28.37 10.15
C ILE A 167 -19.65 -29.16 10.74
N PRO A 168 -19.44 -30.06 11.71
CA PRO A 168 -20.49 -30.89 12.29
C PRO A 168 -21.68 -30.10 12.85
N ALA A 169 -22.87 -30.72 12.82
CA ALA A 169 -24.06 -30.12 13.41
C ALA A 169 -23.89 -29.89 14.92
N GLY A 170 -24.31 -28.72 15.40
CA GLY A 170 -24.20 -28.33 16.81
C GLY A 170 -22.93 -27.52 17.14
N GLU A 171 -21.99 -27.40 16.21
CA GLU A 171 -20.86 -26.48 16.31
C GLU A 171 -21.20 -25.09 15.75
N ALA A 172 -20.38 -24.09 16.07
CA ALA A 172 -20.51 -22.78 15.44
C ALA A 172 -20.18 -22.89 13.94
N ASP A 173 -20.91 -22.16 13.10
CA ASP A 173 -20.75 -22.20 11.64
C ASP A 173 -20.97 -23.60 11.00
N ALA A 174 -21.75 -24.45 11.69
CA ALA A 174 -22.13 -25.79 11.24
C ALA A 174 -22.72 -25.81 9.83
N GLY A 175 -22.36 -26.86 9.07
CA GLY A 175 -22.79 -27.07 7.70
C GLY A 175 -21.65 -26.94 6.68
N GLU A 176 -22.02 -26.78 5.41
CA GLU A 176 -21.04 -26.65 4.33
C GLU A 176 -20.35 -25.29 4.38
N ASN A 177 -19.03 -25.33 4.30
CA ASN A 177 -18.16 -24.16 4.34
C ASN A 177 -17.18 -24.20 3.16
N TYR A 178 -16.85 -23.02 2.64
CA TYR A 178 -15.78 -22.80 1.68
C TYR A 178 -14.48 -22.47 2.41
N LEU A 179 -13.38 -23.05 1.95
CA LEU A 179 -12.05 -22.74 2.44
C LEU A 179 -11.43 -21.64 1.58
N TRP A 180 -10.94 -20.59 2.22
CA TRP A 180 -10.24 -19.48 1.58
C TRP A 180 -8.80 -19.42 2.05
N LYS A 181 -7.86 -19.47 1.11
CA LYS A 181 -6.43 -19.43 1.40
C LYS A 181 -5.86 -18.08 1.00
N ALA A 182 -5.10 -17.47 1.89
CA ALA A 182 -4.33 -16.27 1.62
C ALA A 182 -2.82 -16.53 1.61
N SER A 183 -2.10 -15.86 0.71
CA SER A 183 -0.63 -15.85 0.66
C SER A 183 -0.11 -14.51 0.19
N ILE A 184 1.15 -14.21 0.49
CA ILE A 184 1.84 -12.99 0.07
C ILE A 184 3.09 -13.37 -0.72
N THR A 185 3.34 -12.72 -1.85
CA THR A 185 4.53 -12.90 -2.67
C THR A 185 5.38 -11.64 -2.65
N ASP A 186 6.65 -11.74 -2.24
CA ASP A 186 7.64 -10.70 -2.48
C ASP A 186 8.08 -10.76 -3.95
N THR A 187 7.64 -9.79 -4.75
CA THR A 187 7.87 -9.80 -6.20
C THR A 187 9.34 -9.65 -6.59
N SER A 188 10.19 -9.12 -5.70
CA SER A 188 11.62 -8.99 -5.96
C SER A 188 12.38 -10.31 -5.85
N THR A 189 11.91 -11.20 -4.96
CA THR A 189 12.55 -12.51 -4.73
C THR A 189 11.76 -13.67 -5.33
N GLY A 190 10.50 -13.44 -5.71
CA GLY A 190 9.56 -14.49 -6.12
C GLY A 190 9.09 -15.38 -4.97
N THR A 191 9.44 -15.07 -3.72
CA THR A 191 9.11 -15.90 -2.57
C THR A 191 7.65 -15.71 -2.18
N THR A 192 6.87 -16.80 -2.19
CA THR A 192 5.49 -16.82 -1.72
C THR A 192 5.39 -17.47 -0.33
N THR A 193 4.75 -16.76 0.60
CA THR A 193 4.48 -17.22 1.96
C THR A 193 2.97 -17.35 2.15
N VAL A 194 2.50 -18.53 2.56
CA VAL A 194 1.09 -18.71 2.95
C VAL A 194 0.86 -17.98 4.27
N ILE A 195 -0.21 -17.18 4.34
CA ILE A 195 -0.62 -16.49 5.57
C ILE A 195 -1.49 -17.44 6.40
N GLY A 196 -2.47 -18.07 5.77
CA GLY A 196 -3.34 -19.07 6.38
C GLY A 196 -4.51 -19.47 5.50
N THR A 197 -5.31 -20.40 5.99
CA THR A 197 -6.59 -20.82 5.41
C THR A 197 -7.68 -20.62 6.45
N ILE A 198 -8.76 -19.95 6.05
CA ILE A 198 -9.92 -19.67 6.91
C ILE A 198 -11.18 -20.19 6.22
N HIS A 199 -12.07 -20.81 6.98
CA HIS A 199 -13.38 -21.24 6.46
C HIS A 199 -14.40 -20.09 6.40
N SER A 200 -15.44 -20.27 5.60
CA SER A 200 -16.58 -19.36 5.53
C SER A 200 -17.83 -20.13 5.08
N PRO A 201 -19.01 -19.95 5.69
CA PRO A 201 -20.23 -20.63 5.34
C PRO A 201 -20.52 -20.51 3.85
N ALA A 202 -20.87 -21.62 3.21
CA ALA A 202 -21.19 -21.64 1.77
C ALA A 202 -22.36 -20.69 1.45
N SER A 203 -23.23 -20.40 2.43
CA SER A 203 -24.30 -19.41 2.35
C SER A 203 -23.83 -17.97 2.14
N ASN A 204 -22.55 -17.66 2.40
CA ASN A 204 -21.96 -16.37 2.03
C ASN A 204 -21.79 -16.24 0.51
N GLY A 205 -21.56 -17.35 -0.18
CA GLY A 205 -21.24 -17.40 -1.61
C GLY A 205 -19.75 -17.24 -1.89
N ILE A 206 -19.41 -16.72 -3.07
CA ILE A 206 -18.02 -16.49 -3.52
C ILE A 206 -17.71 -14.99 -3.56
N LEU A 207 -16.57 -14.57 -4.12
CA LEU A 207 -16.18 -13.15 -4.08
C LEU A 207 -17.00 -12.31 -5.06
N GLN A 208 -17.45 -11.15 -4.61
CA GLN A 208 -18.03 -10.12 -5.48
C GLN A 208 -16.98 -9.49 -6.40
N GLY A 209 -17.43 -8.90 -7.51
CA GLY A 209 -16.62 -8.09 -8.43
C GLY A 209 -16.25 -6.71 -7.88
N VAL A 210 -15.85 -6.61 -6.62
CA VAL A 210 -15.35 -5.38 -6.00
C VAL A 210 -14.25 -5.71 -4.99
N VAL A 211 -13.14 -4.97 -5.09
CA VAL A 211 -11.98 -5.11 -4.18
C VAL A 211 -11.55 -3.70 -3.76
N PRO A 212 -12.04 -3.15 -2.63
CA PRO A 212 -11.47 -1.92 -2.10
C PRO A 212 -10.08 -2.16 -1.55
N GLN A 213 -9.20 -1.18 -1.67
CA GLN A 213 -7.93 -1.14 -0.96
C GLN A 213 -7.89 0.11 -0.10
N PHE A 214 -7.40 0.03 1.14
CA PHE A 214 -7.48 1.15 2.06
C PHE A 214 -6.21 1.31 2.89
N VAL A 215 -6.06 2.52 3.42
CA VAL A 215 -5.09 2.85 4.46
C VAL A 215 -5.84 3.31 5.70
N GLU A 216 -5.51 2.71 6.83
CA GLU A 216 -6.12 2.97 8.12
C GLU A 216 -5.08 3.23 9.19
N ASN A 217 -5.39 4.14 10.11
CA ASN A 217 -4.68 4.24 11.37
C ASN A 217 -5.49 3.49 12.43
N PHE A 218 -4.88 2.49 13.06
CA PHE A 218 -5.54 1.66 14.07
C PHE A 218 -5.12 1.98 15.51
N THR A 219 -4.52 3.16 15.78
CA THR A 219 -4.24 3.57 17.16
C THR A 219 -5.50 3.60 18.02
N GLN A 220 -5.50 2.88 19.14
CA GLN A 220 -6.61 2.82 20.09
C GLN A 220 -6.15 3.08 21.52
N GLY A 221 -7.07 3.55 22.38
CA GLY A 221 -6.81 3.79 23.80
C GLY A 221 -5.63 4.73 24.05
N SER A 222 -4.69 4.32 24.88
CA SER A 222 -3.51 5.12 25.25
C SER A 222 -2.51 5.35 24.11
N GLN A 223 -2.71 4.74 22.94
CA GLN A 223 -1.87 4.93 21.75
C GLN A 223 -2.46 5.96 20.78
N GLN A 224 -3.67 6.47 21.03
CA GLN A 224 -4.31 7.47 20.17
C GLN A 224 -3.51 8.76 20.12
N TYR A 225 -3.36 9.31 18.91
CA TYR A 225 -2.74 10.62 18.73
C TYR A 225 -3.65 11.73 19.25
N SER A 226 -3.06 12.80 19.78
CA SER A 226 -3.82 13.96 20.24
C SER A 226 -4.29 14.85 19.09
N SER A 227 -3.75 14.69 17.87
CA SER A 227 -4.19 15.40 16.66
C SER A 227 -3.79 14.64 15.39
N CYS A 228 -4.47 14.93 14.27
CA CYS A 228 -4.11 14.33 12.97
C CYS A 228 -2.69 14.71 12.52
N SER A 229 -2.19 15.90 12.88
CA SER A 229 -0.81 16.30 12.57
C SER A 229 0.27 15.42 13.20
N GLN A 230 -0.06 14.62 14.22
CA GLN A 230 0.85 13.66 14.85
C GLN A 230 0.83 12.28 14.19
N VAL A 231 -0.13 11.99 13.30
CA VAL A 231 -0.14 10.75 12.52
C VAL A 231 1.13 10.74 11.65
N PRO A 232 2.02 9.75 11.79
CA PRO A 232 3.27 9.78 11.05
C PRO A 232 3.06 9.73 9.54
N PRO A 233 3.95 10.37 8.76
CA PRO A 233 3.85 10.36 7.31
C PRO A 233 3.97 8.94 6.76
N THR A 234 3.14 8.60 5.78
CA THR A 234 3.29 7.36 5.01
C THR A 234 2.90 7.56 3.55
N THR A 235 3.47 6.73 2.67
CA THR A 235 3.12 6.67 1.24
C THR A 235 3.03 5.23 0.78
N ALA A 236 1.93 4.90 0.11
CA ALA A 236 1.66 3.58 -0.45
C ALA A 236 1.22 3.68 -1.91
N VAL A 237 1.68 2.75 -2.73
CA VAL A 237 1.22 2.51 -4.10
C VAL A 237 0.38 1.25 -4.11
N PHE A 238 -0.84 1.37 -4.57
CA PHE A 238 -1.83 0.33 -4.73
C PHE A 238 -2.01 0.07 -6.23
N TYR A 239 -1.63 -1.12 -6.69
CA TYR A 239 -1.84 -1.50 -8.09
C TYR A 239 -3.21 -2.14 -8.23
N ALA A 240 -3.89 -1.87 -9.35
CA ALA A 240 -5.17 -2.48 -9.68
C ALA A 240 -5.11 -4.01 -9.48
N PRO A 241 -5.99 -4.58 -8.64
CA PRO A 241 -6.03 -6.02 -8.46
C PRO A 241 -6.47 -6.74 -9.74
N ILE A 242 -6.15 -8.03 -9.81
CA ILE A 242 -6.64 -8.93 -10.85
C ILE A 242 -7.56 -9.94 -10.18
N MET A 243 -8.79 -10.08 -10.66
CA MET A 243 -9.70 -11.10 -10.16
C MET A 243 -9.69 -12.34 -11.06
N TYR A 244 -9.99 -13.51 -10.50
CA TYR A 244 -10.04 -14.78 -11.23
C TYR A 244 -11.42 -15.41 -11.09
N ASP A 245 -12.06 -15.66 -12.23
CA ASP A 245 -13.33 -16.39 -12.26
C ASP A 245 -13.13 -17.88 -11.91
N PRO A 246 -14.20 -18.67 -11.76
CA PRO A 246 -14.07 -20.10 -11.46
C PRO A 246 -13.29 -20.92 -12.51
N ALA A 247 -13.22 -20.47 -13.76
CA ALA A 247 -12.41 -21.06 -14.83
C ALA A 247 -10.96 -20.53 -14.85
N LYS A 248 -10.57 -19.69 -13.88
CA LYS A 248 -9.27 -19.04 -13.74
C LYS A 248 -8.96 -18.00 -14.83
N ASN A 249 -9.98 -17.49 -15.51
CA ASN A 249 -9.82 -16.36 -16.41
C ASN A 249 -9.54 -15.11 -15.58
N ALA A 250 -8.47 -14.39 -15.95
CA ALA A 250 -8.12 -13.13 -15.32
C ALA A 250 -9.05 -12.00 -15.79
N ALA A 251 -9.66 -11.29 -14.85
CA ALA A 251 -10.47 -10.11 -15.08
C ALA A 251 -9.73 -8.86 -14.59
N GLN A 252 -9.61 -7.88 -15.48
CA GLN A 252 -9.11 -6.55 -15.16
C GLN A 252 -10.26 -5.68 -14.65
N THR A 253 -9.92 -4.70 -13.82
CA THR A 253 -10.89 -3.70 -13.37
C THR A 253 -11.40 -2.87 -14.55
N ASN A 254 -12.71 -2.64 -14.62
CA ASN A 254 -13.32 -1.78 -15.64
C ASN A 254 -13.57 -0.35 -15.13
N ASN A 255 -13.51 -0.15 -13.82
CA ASN A 255 -13.71 1.14 -13.18
C ASN A 255 -12.96 1.19 -11.85
N ALA A 256 -12.31 2.33 -11.56
CA ALA A 256 -11.68 2.56 -10.28
C ALA A 256 -11.86 4.01 -9.82
N SER A 257 -11.91 4.21 -8.51
CA SER A 257 -12.09 5.53 -7.89
C SER A 257 -11.40 5.60 -6.54
N THR A 258 -10.96 6.79 -6.13
CA THR A 258 -10.42 7.03 -4.79
C THR A 258 -11.41 7.77 -3.92
N GLN A 259 -11.26 7.62 -2.61
CA GLN A 259 -12.00 8.33 -1.58
C GLN A 259 -11.06 8.63 -0.42
N VAL A 260 -11.16 9.83 0.13
CA VAL A 260 -10.57 10.19 1.42
C VAL A 260 -11.70 10.25 2.44
N TYR A 261 -11.50 9.68 3.64
CA TYR A 261 -12.53 9.61 4.67
C TYR A 261 -11.92 9.55 6.09
N GLY A 262 -12.78 9.48 7.10
CA GLY A 262 -12.39 9.41 8.51
C GLY A 262 -11.95 10.76 9.10
N ASN A 263 -11.58 10.72 10.38
CA ASN A 263 -11.29 11.93 11.16
C ASN A 263 -10.05 12.69 10.69
N CYS A 264 -9.10 11.98 10.06
CA CYS A 264 -7.86 12.56 9.54
C CYS A 264 -7.85 12.72 8.02
N ALA A 265 -9.03 12.85 7.40
CA ALA A 265 -9.17 13.15 5.98
C ALA A 265 -8.37 14.38 5.52
N SER A 266 -8.19 15.39 6.38
CA SER A 266 -7.49 16.64 6.03
C SER A 266 -5.99 16.48 5.77
N ILE A 267 -5.37 15.40 6.23
CA ILE A 267 -3.95 15.09 6.02
C ILE A 267 -3.76 13.90 5.07
N ALA A 268 -4.84 13.39 4.50
CA ALA A 268 -4.82 12.22 3.64
C ALA A 268 -5.11 12.63 2.20
N SER A 269 -4.44 11.98 1.26
CA SER A 269 -4.68 12.14 -0.18
C SER A 269 -4.61 10.79 -0.85
N SER A 270 -5.43 10.60 -1.88
CA SER A 270 -5.34 9.45 -2.77
C SER A 270 -5.67 9.85 -4.21
N MET A 271 -4.73 9.60 -5.11
CA MET A 271 -4.87 9.85 -6.55
C MET A 271 -4.93 8.53 -7.31
N MET A 272 -5.66 8.51 -8.43
CA MET A 272 -5.78 7.36 -9.32
C MET A 272 -5.26 7.72 -10.71
N ASN A 273 -4.34 6.90 -11.20
CA ASN A 273 -3.76 7.06 -12.52
C ASN A 273 -4.65 6.45 -13.61
N SER A 274 -4.32 6.75 -14.87
CA SER A 274 -5.03 6.21 -16.03
C SER A 274 -4.95 4.68 -16.11
N ASP A 275 -3.83 4.10 -15.67
CA ASP A 275 -3.59 2.65 -15.55
C ASP A 275 -4.25 2.02 -14.31
N LYS A 276 -5.02 2.81 -13.55
CA LYS A 276 -5.69 2.41 -12.30
C LYS A 276 -4.72 2.06 -11.17
N THR A 277 -3.49 2.53 -11.23
CA THR A 277 -2.61 2.56 -10.05
C THR A 277 -3.02 3.72 -9.15
N ALA A 278 -3.19 3.49 -7.85
CA ALA A 278 -3.46 4.52 -6.87
C ALA A 278 -2.24 4.83 -6.01
N ILE A 279 -1.98 6.11 -5.77
CA ILE A 279 -0.98 6.57 -4.81
C ILE A 279 -1.71 7.22 -3.65
N THR A 280 -1.45 6.69 -2.46
CA THR A 280 -1.99 7.20 -1.21
C THR A 280 -0.88 7.81 -0.38
N THR A 281 -1.09 9.02 0.12
CA THR A 281 -0.17 9.72 1.03
C THR A 281 -0.92 10.18 2.28
N ILE A 282 -0.31 9.96 3.44
CA ILE A 282 -0.79 10.47 4.73
C ILE A 282 0.28 11.38 5.29
N ASN A 283 -0.11 12.59 5.72
CA ASN A 283 0.72 13.60 6.37
C ASN A 283 2.06 13.90 5.65
N GLN A 284 2.10 13.77 4.32
CA GLN A 284 3.29 14.07 3.52
C GLN A 284 3.43 15.57 3.31
N SER A 285 4.68 16.05 3.34
CA SER A 285 5.02 17.44 3.00
C SER A 285 5.43 17.53 1.53
N PHE A 286 4.91 18.53 0.83
CA PHE A 286 5.20 18.81 -0.57
C PHE A 286 5.78 20.22 -0.73
N GLY A 287 6.44 20.48 -1.85
CA GLY A 287 6.89 21.80 -2.26
C GLY A 287 8.22 22.27 -1.66
N VAL A 288 8.83 21.49 -0.75
CA VAL A 288 10.15 21.82 -0.21
C VAL A 288 11.20 21.61 -1.29
N SER A 289 11.91 22.69 -1.64
CA SER A 289 12.98 22.65 -2.63
C SER A 289 14.23 21.98 -2.09
N PHE A 290 14.93 21.24 -2.95
CA PHE A 290 16.19 20.57 -2.60
C PHE A 290 17.05 20.33 -3.83
N ILE A 291 18.33 20.06 -3.61
CA ILE A 291 19.25 19.53 -4.60
C ILE A 291 19.49 18.05 -4.28
N ALA A 292 19.28 17.16 -5.25
CA ALA A 292 19.50 15.72 -5.08
C ALA A 292 20.98 15.37 -5.31
N LYS A 293 21.73 15.12 -4.24
CA LYS A 293 23.14 14.70 -4.31
C LYS A 293 23.26 13.18 -4.26
N ASN A 294 23.93 12.57 -5.23
CA ASN A 294 24.24 11.15 -5.17
C ASN A 294 25.32 10.88 -4.11
N ARG A 295 25.11 9.83 -3.29
CA ARG A 295 25.98 9.55 -2.15
C ARG A 295 27.41 9.18 -2.54
N VAL A 296 27.59 8.34 -3.57
CA VAL A 296 28.90 7.82 -3.99
C VAL A 296 29.56 8.70 -5.03
N GLN A 297 28.81 9.16 -6.02
CA GLN A 297 29.37 10.00 -7.09
C GLN A 297 29.71 11.41 -6.61
N HIS A 298 29.10 11.85 -5.49
CA HIS A 298 29.23 13.20 -4.95
C HIS A 298 28.79 14.33 -5.90
N TYR A 299 28.22 13.99 -7.06
CA TYR A 299 27.56 14.88 -8.01
C TYR A 299 26.06 14.99 -7.70
N CYS A 300 25.45 16.04 -8.23
CA CYS A 300 24.03 16.31 -8.10
C CYS A 300 23.29 16.08 -9.41
N ALA A 301 22.02 15.72 -9.31
CA ALA A 301 21.13 15.60 -10.48
C ALA A 301 21.00 16.97 -11.17
N ASP A 302 21.23 17.02 -12.47
CA ASP A 302 21.30 18.23 -13.29
C ASP A 302 20.75 17.96 -14.69
N THR A 303 20.06 18.92 -15.32
CA THR A 303 19.53 18.76 -16.69
C THR A 303 20.56 18.91 -17.82
N LEU A 304 21.84 19.13 -17.50
CA LEU A 304 22.98 19.27 -18.43
C LEU A 304 22.74 20.24 -19.61
N GLY A 305 21.87 21.24 -19.43
CA GLY A 305 21.51 22.21 -20.48
C GLY A 305 20.57 21.69 -21.58
N GLY A 306 20.06 20.45 -21.44
CA GLY A 306 19.10 19.83 -22.37
C GLY A 306 17.81 19.39 -21.69
N ASN A 307 17.22 18.31 -22.21
CA ASN A 307 16.06 17.62 -21.63
C ASN A 307 16.45 16.29 -20.96
N HIS A 308 17.74 15.97 -20.84
CA HIS A 308 18.21 14.76 -20.18
C HIS A 308 18.69 15.08 -18.77
N MET A 309 18.34 14.23 -17.81
CA MET A 309 18.97 14.28 -16.50
C MET A 309 20.34 13.63 -16.54
N GLY A 310 21.29 14.26 -15.88
CA GLY A 310 22.66 13.82 -15.71
C GLY A 310 23.22 14.23 -14.36
N LEU A 311 24.53 14.03 -14.22
CA LEU A 311 25.29 14.32 -13.01
C LEU A 311 26.15 15.55 -13.25
N ASN A 312 26.11 16.52 -12.34
CA ASN A 312 27.00 17.67 -12.40
C ASN A 312 27.50 18.06 -11.02
N ILE A 313 28.49 18.96 -10.97
CA ILE A 313 28.98 19.49 -9.70
C ILE A 313 27.82 20.19 -9.00
N CYS A 314 27.56 19.78 -7.76
CA CYS A 314 26.52 20.33 -6.93
C CYS A 314 26.62 21.85 -6.83
N ALA A 315 25.52 22.54 -7.06
CA ALA A 315 25.45 23.97 -6.79
C ALA A 315 25.69 24.23 -5.29
N GLY A 316 26.46 25.28 -5.01
CA GLY A 316 26.63 25.84 -3.68
C GLY A 316 26.00 27.23 -3.64
N SER A 317 25.86 27.79 -2.44
CA SER A 317 25.35 29.14 -2.18
C SER A 317 26.06 30.24 -2.98
N ASP A 318 27.29 29.97 -3.41
CA ASP A 318 28.20 30.96 -4.01
C ASP A 318 28.26 30.85 -5.55
N ARG A 319 27.44 29.97 -6.16
CA ARG A 319 27.42 29.75 -7.62
C ARG A 319 26.32 30.55 -8.31
N SER A 320 26.44 30.72 -9.63
CA SER A 320 25.47 31.46 -10.44
C SER A 320 24.06 30.89 -10.30
N THR A 321 23.05 31.77 -10.33
CA THR A 321 21.62 31.41 -10.25
C THR A 321 21.22 30.35 -11.29
N SER A 322 21.83 30.39 -12.48
CA SER A 322 21.61 29.40 -13.54
C SER A 322 22.07 27.98 -13.19
N ALA A 323 23.11 27.81 -12.37
CA ALA A 323 23.59 26.50 -11.95
C ALA A 323 22.66 25.87 -10.91
N VAL A 324 22.02 26.70 -10.07
CA VAL A 324 21.00 26.26 -9.10
C VAL A 324 19.72 25.83 -9.85
N ALA A 325 19.29 26.60 -10.85
CA ALA A 325 18.05 26.35 -11.61
C ALA A 325 17.98 24.96 -12.27
N ASN A 326 19.11 24.41 -12.71
CA ASN A 326 19.16 23.09 -13.35
C ASN A 326 19.17 21.91 -12.37
N GLN A 327 19.34 22.17 -11.07
CA GLN A 327 19.50 21.16 -10.02
C GLN A 327 18.42 21.27 -8.91
N LEU A 328 17.65 22.36 -8.90
CA LEU A 328 16.65 22.65 -7.88
C LEU A 328 15.37 21.88 -8.16
N LEU A 329 15.10 20.91 -7.29
CA LEU A 329 13.97 20.00 -7.38
C LEU A 329 12.95 20.24 -6.28
N ALA A 330 11.67 19.98 -6.52
CA ALA A 330 10.63 19.85 -5.49
C ALA A 330 9.56 18.84 -5.90
N ASN A 331 9.05 18.07 -4.92
CA ASN A 331 7.85 17.29 -5.12
C ASN A 331 6.61 18.18 -5.07
N ASP A 332 5.66 18.00 -5.98
CA ASP A 332 4.33 18.60 -5.83
C ASP A 332 3.30 17.64 -5.24
N VAL A 333 2.07 18.14 -5.08
CA VAL A 333 0.91 17.43 -4.53
C VAL A 333 0.47 16.21 -5.36
N ASN A 334 0.92 16.10 -6.61
CA ASN A 334 0.67 14.95 -7.48
C ASN A 334 1.87 13.98 -7.49
N ASN A 335 2.78 14.11 -6.52
CA ASN A 335 4.01 13.32 -6.41
C ASN A 335 4.95 13.46 -7.62
N ARG A 336 4.91 14.59 -8.32
CA ARG A 336 5.84 14.83 -9.44
C ARG A 336 7.06 15.57 -8.95
N LEU A 337 8.22 15.18 -9.47
CA LEU A 337 9.50 15.80 -9.14
C LEU A 337 9.78 16.92 -10.14
N ASN A 338 9.49 18.16 -9.73
CA ASN A 338 9.58 19.37 -10.53
C ASN A 338 10.99 19.96 -10.51
N LEU A 339 11.50 20.37 -11.66
CA LEU A 339 12.62 21.32 -11.76
C LEU A 339 12.03 22.74 -11.69
N ILE A 340 12.12 23.32 -10.50
CA ILE A 340 11.31 24.49 -10.09
C ILE A 340 11.49 25.66 -11.06
N ASP A 341 12.74 26.01 -11.36
CA ASP A 341 13.06 27.18 -12.18
C ASP A 341 12.85 26.97 -13.68
N ARG A 342 12.54 25.74 -14.10
CA ARG A 342 12.28 25.38 -15.50
C ARG A 342 10.82 25.04 -15.79
N SER A 343 9.97 24.93 -14.76
CA SER A 343 8.55 24.56 -14.90
C SER A 343 8.35 23.24 -15.70
N VAL A 344 9.23 22.28 -15.48
CA VAL A 344 9.20 20.94 -16.09
C VAL A 344 9.33 19.87 -15.01
N CYS A 345 8.87 18.67 -15.30
CA CYS A 345 8.88 17.51 -14.40
C CYS A 345 9.89 16.47 -14.88
N LEU A 346 10.46 15.72 -13.94
CA LEU A 346 11.25 14.55 -14.28
C LEU A 346 10.34 13.43 -14.77
N GLN A 347 10.72 12.81 -15.88
CA GLN A 347 9.96 11.76 -16.53
C GLN A 347 10.84 10.54 -16.76
N ALA A 348 10.37 9.37 -16.31
CA ALA A 348 10.92 8.10 -16.71
C ALA A 348 10.60 7.83 -18.19
N ASN A 349 11.63 7.73 -19.04
CA ASN A 349 11.46 7.40 -20.45
C ASN A 349 11.91 5.95 -20.70
N GLY A 350 10.96 5.02 -20.61
CA GLY A 350 11.24 3.59 -20.72
C GLY A 350 12.10 3.10 -19.56
N ARG A 351 13.13 2.30 -19.86
CA ARG A 351 14.05 1.71 -18.86
C ARG A 351 15.44 2.35 -18.82
N SER A 352 15.72 3.35 -19.66
CA SER A 352 17.10 3.75 -19.94
C SER A 352 17.43 5.21 -19.61
N ALA A 353 16.44 6.10 -19.55
CA ALA A 353 16.71 7.52 -19.39
C ALA A 353 15.68 8.21 -18.49
N VAL A 354 16.15 9.25 -17.82
CA VAL A 354 15.29 10.22 -17.12
C VAL A 354 15.37 11.54 -17.88
N LEU A 355 14.22 12.06 -18.27
CA LEU A 355 14.08 13.29 -19.04
C LEU A 355 13.44 14.40 -18.20
N ALA A 356 13.67 15.64 -18.59
CA ALA A 356 12.86 16.79 -18.19
C ALA A 356 11.80 17.03 -19.28
N ALA A 357 10.52 16.99 -18.90
CA ALA A 357 9.38 17.11 -19.80
C ALA A 357 8.30 18.03 -19.22
N TYR A 358 7.33 18.45 -20.03
CA TYR A 358 6.17 19.19 -19.53
C TYR A 358 5.44 18.37 -18.48
N CYS A 359 5.08 19.02 -17.38
CA CYS A 359 4.39 18.37 -16.28
C CYS A 359 2.99 17.89 -16.70
N ALA A 360 2.79 16.58 -16.67
CA ALA A 360 1.53 15.89 -16.96
C ALA A 360 1.09 15.07 -15.74
N ALA A 361 -0.15 14.59 -15.76
CA ALA A 361 -0.70 13.69 -14.74
C ALA A 361 -0.55 12.24 -15.22
N ASP A 362 0.69 11.75 -15.20
CA ASP A 362 1.04 10.42 -15.67
C ASP A 362 2.01 9.72 -14.73
N SER A 363 1.93 8.39 -14.69
CA SER A 363 2.73 7.57 -13.78
C SER A 363 4.22 7.60 -14.10
N SER A 364 4.63 8.02 -15.30
CA SER A 364 6.04 8.16 -15.66
C SER A 364 6.68 9.42 -15.05
N GLN A 365 5.88 10.37 -14.57
CA GLN A 365 6.35 11.58 -13.87
C GLN A 365 6.15 11.54 -12.35
N GLU A 366 5.61 10.45 -11.81
CA GLU A 366 5.39 10.27 -10.38
C GLU A 366 6.61 9.63 -9.71
N TRP A 367 7.22 10.36 -8.78
CA TRP A 367 8.43 9.99 -8.07
C TRP A 367 8.20 10.00 -6.56
N LEU A 368 8.37 8.84 -5.94
CA LEU A 368 8.19 8.64 -4.51
C LEU A 368 9.55 8.41 -3.86
N TYR A 369 9.86 9.21 -2.85
CA TYR A 369 11.07 9.00 -2.06
C TYR A 369 10.90 7.81 -1.12
N MET A 370 11.94 7.00 -0.98
CA MET A 370 12.02 5.85 -0.09
C MET A 370 13.07 6.07 1.00
N PRO A 371 12.69 6.63 2.17
CA PRO A 371 13.65 7.06 3.18
C PRO A 371 14.59 5.95 3.68
N GLY A 372 14.12 4.71 3.79
CA GLY A 372 14.92 3.57 4.23
C GLY A 372 16.05 3.19 3.27
N SER A 373 15.94 3.56 2.00
CA SER A 373 16.96 3.31 0.96
C SER A 373 17.55 4.58 0.36
N GLU A 374 17.11 5.75 0.81
CA GLU A 374 17.43 7.07 0.23
C GLU A 374 17.21 7.15 -1.29
N ALA A 375 16.27 6.38 -1.84
CA ALA A 375 16.07 6.25 -3.28
C ALA A 375 14.80 6.94 -3.77
N TRP A 376 14.82 7.36 -5.04
CA TRP A 376 13.64 7.89 -5.73
C TRP A 376 13.06 6.81 -6.63
N PHE A 377 11.86 6.34 -6.29
CA PHE A 377 11.12 5.33 -7.04
C PHE A 377 10.16 5.99 -8.02
N ASN A 378 10.18 5.57 -9.28
CA ASN A 378 9.20 6.00 -10.27
C ASN A 378 8.08 4.99 -10.43
N VAL A 379 6.83 5.47 -10.31
CA VAL A 379 5.64 4.60 -10.25
C VAL A 379 5.41 3.86 -11.57
N GLY A 380 5.46 4.57 -12.70
CA GLY A 380 5.16 4.01 -14.02
C GLY A 380 6.19 3.02 -14.54
N SER A 381 7.48 3.26 -14.30
CA SER A 381 8.54 2.33 -14.72
C SER A 381 8.75 1.17 -13.76
N GLY A 382 8.36 1.29 -12.49
CA GLY A 382 8.68 0.31 -11.47
C GLY A 382 10.14 0.35 -11.00
N GLN A 383 10.92 1.35 -11.43
CA GLN A 383 12.37 1.44 -11.26
C GLN A 383 12.78 2.64 -10.41
N CYS A 384 14.05 2.66 -10.00
CA CYS A 384 14.65 3.70 -9.17
C CYS A 384 15.58 4.60 -9.97
N LEU A 385 15.64 5.87 -9.58
CA LEU A 385 16.60 6.86 -10.08
C LEU A 385 18.02 6.40 -9.75
N ASN A 386 18.87 6.27 -10.77
CA ASN A 386 20.20 5.71 -10.61
C ASN A 386 21.24 6.62 -11.27
N ALA A 387 22.25 7.01 -10.49
CA ALA A 387 23.48 7.57 -11.05
C ALA A 387 24.15 6.46 -11.86
N ALA A 388 24.54 6.68 -13.11
CA ALA A 388 24.97 5.61 -14.02
C ALA A 388 26.28 4.88 -13.62
N GLY A 389 26.29 4.13 -12.51
CA GLY A 389 27.45 3.42 -12.00
C GLY A 389 28.60 4.38 -11.67
N ASP A 390 29.83 3.98 -12.00
CA ASP A 390 31.10 4.73 -11.79
C ASP A 390 31.28 5.95 -12.73
N ALA A 391 30.20 6.45 -13.31
CA ALA A 391 30.27 7.50 -14.31
C ALA A 391 30.45 8.88 -13.65
N GLY A 392 31.38 9.67 -14.19
CA GLY A 392 31.78 10.98 -13.65
C GLY A 392 30.84 12.14 -14.02
N GLN A 393 31.34 13.36 -13.90
CA GLN A 393 30.61 14.58 -14.30
C GLN A 393 30.09 14.48 -15.75
N ASN A 394 28.90 15.04 -15.98
CA ASN A 394 28.13 15.04 -17.23
C ASN A 394 27.61 13.68 -17.70
N SER A 395 27.71 12.65 -16.85
CA SER A 395 27.12 11.35 -17.15
C SER A 395 25.60 11.38 -16.98
N THR A 396 24.89 10.63 -17.81
CA THR A 396 23.42 10.56 -17.75
C THR A 396 22.96 9.86 -16.48
N VAL A 397 21.82 10.30 -15.94
CA VAL A 397 21.07 9.58 -14.91
C VAL A 397 20.09 8.64 -15.62
N ASN A 398 20.00 7.41 -15.15
CA ASN A 398 19.16 6.38 -15.75
C ASN A 398 18.19 5.77 -14.73
N LEU A 399 17.42 4.79 -15.18
CA LEU A 399 16.54 3.98 -14.38
C LEU A 399 17.19 2.61 -14.18
N ALA A 400 17.05 2.05 -12.98
CA ALA A 400 17.50 0.71 -12.67
C ALA A 400 16.54 0.03 -11.69
N ASP A 401 16.56 -1.29 -11.63
CA ASP A 401 15.77 -2.04 -10.66
C ASP A 401 16.16 -1.61 -9.24
N CYS A 402 15.17 -1.32 -8.41
CA CYS A 402 15.37 -0.86 -7.05
C CYS A 402 16.04 -1.95 -6.20
N ASN A 403 17.29 -1.75 -5.81
CA ASN A 403 18.09 -2.74 -5.09
C ASN A 403 18.92 -2.12 -3.95
N SER A 404 18.62 -0.87 -3.58
CA SER A 404 19.33 -0.12 -2.53
C SER A 404 20.83 0.07 -2.78
N SER A 405 21.27 -0.08 -4.04
CA SER A 405 22.64 0.22 -4.44
C SER A 405 22.99 1.67 -4.06
N ASN A 406 24.26 1.90 -3.72
CA ASN A 406 24.71 3.24 -3.37
C ASN A 406 24.57 4.26 -4.53
N TYR A 407 24.49 3.79 -5.78
CA TYR A 407 24.20 4.63 -6.94
C TYR A 407 22.74 5.11 -7.00
N GLN A 408 21.84 4.49 -6.23
CA GLN A 408 20.43 4.87 -6.09
C GLN A 408 20.19 5.74 -4.86
N GLN A 409 21.21 6.02 -4.04
CA GLN A 409 21.09 6.81 -2.83
C GLN A 409 21.28 8.31 -3.12
N TRP A 410 20.24 9.09 -2.91
CA TRP A 410 20.13 10.51 -3.18
C TRP A 410 19.82 11.27 -1.90
N VAL A 411 20.79 12.04 -1.41
CA VAL A 411 20.64 12.87 -0.22
C VAL A 411 20.16 14.25 -0.64
N SER A 412 19.07 14.71 -0.02
CA SER A 412 18.57 16.07 -0.18
C SER A 412 19.52 17.07 0.48
N LYS A 413 20.06 18.00 -0.31
CA LYS A 413 20.81 19.16 0.16
C LYS A 413 19.91 20.40 0.05
N GLN A 414 19.86 21.23 1.08
CA GLN A 414 19.24 22.54 0.94
C GLN A 414 20.09 23.41 0.01
N PRO A 415 19.45 24.16 -0.92
CA PRO A 415 20.16 24.98 -1.90
C PRO A 415 21.13 25.99 -1.29
#